data_AF-A0A833LH12-F1
#
_entry.id   AF-A0A833LH12-F1
#
_cell.length_a   1.000
_cell.length_b   1.000
_cell.length_c   1.000
_cell.angle_alpha   90.00
_cell.angle_beta   90.00
_cell.angle_gamma   90.00
#
_symmetry.space_group_name_H-M   'P 1'
#
loop_
_entity.id
_entity.type
_entity.pdbx_description
1 polymer ?
#
loop_
_entity_poly.entity_id
_entity_poly.type
_entity_poly.pdbx_seq_one_letter_code
_entity_poly.pdbx_strand_id
1 'polypeptide(L)'
;LEDVDMYDVDLTDAVPRRQRMRVPGFGRVTWPRGSNAGIIERLNDRGIVAVCYLDSGAWEAYEPDAGLFPKGVIGNTTGWSGERWLDIRPRARPRFAPIIWARFRLARRIGCDGVEPDQNNPIGNRPGFPIDRGQERSWYLSVARHAHAEGLSVGMKNGVEVIDAATVAAFDWSLNEECFYFHECGREQPFVDAGKAVFQTEYTDDWRRRGASRPGQVARRVCDGARRRGFSTLIKRRVPNALFRPC
;
A
#
# COMPACT_ATOMS: atom_id res chain seq x y z
N LEU A 1 -12.59 -18.01 -5.10
CA LEU A 1 -11.19 -17.62 -5.27
C LEU A 1 -10.82 -18.02 -6.68
N GLU A 2 -10.94 -17.07 -7.61
CA GLU A 2 -10.86 -17.24 -9.07
C GLU A 2 -9.40 -17.50 -9.52
N ASP A 3 -9.15 -17.64 -10.84
CA ASP A 3 -7.82 -17.72 -11.47
C ASP A 3 -7.05 -16.40 -11.28
N VAL A 4 -6.54 -16.16 -10.08
CA VAL A 4 -5.64 -15.04 -9.77
C VAL A 4 -4.41 -15.55 -9.03
N ASP A 5 -3.24 -15.01 -9.38
CA ASP A 5 -1.95 -15.44 -8.81
C ASP A 5 -1.63 -14.74 -7.48
N MET A 6 -2.34 -13.65 -7.16
CA MET A 6 -2.08 -12.82 -5.99
C MET A 6 -3.35 -12.16 -5.44
N TYR A 7 -3.44 -12.06 -4.11
CA TYR A 7 -4.42 -11.22 -3.42
C TYR A 7 -3.71 -10.20 -2.53
N ASP A 8 -4.26 -8.99 -2.53
CA ASP A 8 -4.01 -7.98 -1.51
C ASP A 8 -5.06 -8.09 -0.39
N VAL A 9 -4.59 -8.17 0.85
CA VAL A 9 -5.38 -8.44 2.05
C VAL A 9 -4.98 -7.46 3.15
N ASP A 10 -5.96 -6.82 3.78
CA ASP A 10 -5.71 -5.98 4.96
C ASP A 10 -5.00 -6.78 6.09
N LEU A 11 -3.86 -6.27 6.57
CA LEU A 11 -3.03 -6.93 7.57
C LEU A 11 -3.79 -7.22 8.86
N THR A 12 -4.60 -6.26 9.32
CA THR A 12 -5.33 -6.32 10.58
C THR A 12 -6.45 -7.34 10.50
N ASP A 13 -7.16 -7.39 9.36
CA ASP A 13 -8.18 -8.39 9.08
C ASP A 13 -7.60 -9.80 8.91
N ALA A 14 -6.36 -9.91 8.41
CA ALA A 14 -5.70 -11.19 8.17
C ALA A 14 -5.23 -11.90 9.46
N VAL A 15 -5.12 -11.19 10.60
CA VAL A 15 -4.53 -11.73 11.83
C VAL A 15 -5.25 -13.02 12.27
N PRO A 16 -4.60 -14.20 12.23
CA PRO A 16 -5.28 -15.48 12.35
C PRO A 16 -5.80 -15.76 13.76
N ARG A 17 -5.13 -15.20 14.77
CA ARG A 17 -5.48 -15.31 16.19
C ARG A 17 -4.75 -14.20 16.94
N ARG A 18 -5.19 -13.90 18.16
CA ARG A 18 -4.59 -12.86 19.00
C ARG A 18 -3.05 -12.96 19.02
N GLN A 19 -2.37 -11.91 18.53
CA GLN A 19 -0.91 -11.80 18.55
C GLN A 19 -0.48 -10.75 19.58
N ARG A 20 0.51 -11.06 20.42
CA ARG A 20 1.15 -10.08 21.30
C ARG A 20 2.55 -9.80 20.79
N MET A 21 2.81 -8.56 20.40
CA MET A 21 4.07 -8.17 19.76
C MET A 21 4.78 -7.10 20.56
N ARG A 22 6.12 -7.20 20.61
CA ARG A 22 6.96 -6.15 21.17
C ARG A 22 7.19 -5.09 20.11
N VAL A 23 7.06 -3.82 20.51
CA VAL A 23 7.42 -2.66 19.70
C VAL A 23 8.66 -2.03 20.36
N PRO A 24 9.85 -2.09 19.71
CA PRO A 24 11.07 -1.55 20.30
C PRO A 24 10.92 -0.07 20.65
N GLY A 25 11.08 0.27 21.94
CA GLY A 25 10.90 1.63 22.46
C GLY A 25 9.48 2.02 22.86
N PHE A 26 8.47 1.20 22.56
CA PHE A 26 7.05 1.51 22.79
C PHE A 26 6.29 0.44 23.60
N GLY A 27 6.97 -0.62 24.02
CA GLY A 27 6.38 -1.68 24.85
C GLY A 27 5.77 -2.81 24.03
N ARG A 28 4.49 -3.10 24.21
CA ARG A 28 3.80 -4.21 23.54
C ARG A 28 2.44 -3.78 23.01
N VAL A 29 2.07 -4.30 21.85
CA VAL A 29 0.73 -4.22 21.26
C VAL A 29 0.09 -5.60 21.24
N THR A 30 -1.23 -5.65 21.40
CA THR A 30 -2.02 -6.87 21.22
C THR A 30 -2.93 -6.71 20.01
N TRP A 31 -2.63 -7.45 18.95
CA TRP A 31 -3.47 -7.55 17.77
C TRP A 31 -4.57 -8.59 18.02
N PRO A 32 -5.86 -8.25 17.87
CA PRO A 32 -6.95 -9.22 18.02
C PRO A 32 -6.95 -10.22 16.85
N ARG A 33 -7.85 -11.21 16.90
CA ARG A 33 -8.15 -12.01 15.70
C ARG A 33 -8.89 -11.11 14.70
N GLY A 34 -8.40 -11.04 13.47
CA GLY A 34 -9.00 -10.25 12.41
C GLY A 34 -10.25 -10.90 11.80
N SER A 35 -11.02 -10.12 11.04
CA SER A 35 -12.28 -10.56 10.44
C SER A 35 -12.08 -11.63 9.34
N ASN A 36 -10.93 -11.61 8.67
CA ASN A 36 -10.54 -12.53 7.60
C ASN A 36 -9.48 -13.55 8.06
N ALA A 37 -9.44 -13.83 9.36
CA ALA A 37 -8.45 -14.72 9.96
C ALA A 37 -8.28 -16.08 9.23
N GLY A 38 -7.02 -16.44 8.99
CA GLY A 38 -6.64 -17.67 8.27
C GLY A 38 -6.68 -17.55 6.75
N ILE A 39 -6.97 -16.36 6.20
CA ILE A 39 -6.96 -16.16 4.75
C ILE A 39 -5.59 -16.39 4.13
N ILE A 40 -4.52 -15.91 4.79
CA ILE A 40 -3.14 -16.01 4.31
C ILE A 40 -2.77 -17.49 4.11
N GLU A 41 -2.95 -18.31 5.14
CA GLU A 41 -2.74 -19.77 5.08
C GLU A 41 -3.53 -20.42 3.93
N ARG A 42 -4.83 -20.10 3.78
CA ARG A 42 -5.66 -20.65 2.68
C ARG A 42 -5.19 -20.23 1.29
N LEU A 43 -4.59 -19.05 1.14
CA LEU A 43 -4.02 -18.58 -0.12
C LEU A 43 -2.71 -19.32 -0.41
N ASN A 44 -1.81 -19.37 0.57
CA ASN A 44 -0.52 -20.04 0.44
C ASN A 44 -0.67 -21.55 0.17
N ASP A 45 -1.61 -22.24 0.82
CA ASP A 45 -1.91 -23.66 0.57
C ASP A 45 -2.34 -23.94 -0.88
N ARG A 46 -2.83 -22.92 -1.58
CA ARG A 46 -3.23 -22.98 -2.99
C ARG A 46 -2.15 -22.46 -3.94
N GLY A 47 -0.97 -22.13 -3.43
CA GLY A 47 0.13 -21.54 -4.20
C GLY A 47 -0.13 -20.10 -4.65
N ILE A 48 -1.09 -19.40 -4.02
CA ILE A 48 -1.44 -18.02 -4.34
C ILE A 48 -0.66 -17.09 -3.41
N VAL A 49 -0.08 -16.03 -3.99
CA VAL A 49 0.67 -15.01 -3.23
C VAL A 49 -0.28 -14.16 -2.40
N ALA A 50 0.03 -13.96 -1.13
CA ALA A 50 -0.71 -13.10 -0.21
C ALA A 50 0.12 -11.86 0.13
N VAL A 51 -0.26 -10.71 -0.43
CA VAL A 51 0.26 -9.39 -0.09
C VAL A 51 -0.58 -8.80 1.03
N CYS A 52 0.06 -8.22 2.04
CA CYS A 52 -0.63 -7.60 3.17
C CYS A 52 -0.59 -6.07 3.09
N TYR A 53 -1.75 -5.44 2.91
CA TYR A 53 -1.94 -3.99 2.98
C TYR A 53 -1.75 -3.47 4.41
N LEU A 54 -1.10 -2.31 4.53
CA LEU A 54 -1.06 -1.50 5.75
C LEU A 54 -0.67 -0.05 5.43
N ASP A 55 -1.11 0.91 6.22
CA ASP A 55 -0.55 2.26 6.13
C ASP A 55 0.83 2.34 6.80
N SER A 56 1.80 2.88 6.07
CA SER A 56 3.12 3.21 6.62
C SER A 56 3.35 4.71 6.77
N GLY A 57 2.70 5.54 5.95
CA GLY A 57 2.81 7.00 6.06
C GLY A 57 1.59 7.70 6.68
N ALA A 58 0.60 6.95 7.15
CA ALA A 58 -0.53 7.48 7.92
C ALA A 58 -0.73 6.78 9.27
N TRP A 59 -1.36 7.51 10.18
CA TRP A 59 -1.85 7.06 11.47
C TRP A 59 -3.35 6.78 11.35
N GLU A 60 -3.76 5.65 11.90
CA GLU A 60 -5.13 5.16 11.82
C GLU A 60 -5.69 4.99 13.24
N ALA A 61 -6.79 5.68 13.54
CA ALA A 61 -7.35 5.71 14.89
C ALA A 61 -7.90 4.37 15.38
N TYR A 62 -8.22 3.47 14.44
CA TYR A 62 -8.84 2.17 14.68
C TYR A 62 -7.82 1.03 14.83
N GLU A 63 -6.54 1.29 14.55
CA GLU A 63 -5.49 0.27 14.65
C GLU A 63 -5.12 -0.05 16.11
N PRO A 64 -4.82 -1.32 16.47
CA PRO A 64 -4.49 -1.69 17.86
C PRO A 64 -3.25 -1.00 18.43
N ASP A 65 -2.35 -0.49 17.58
CA ASP A 65 -1.16 0.26 17.96
C ASP A 65 -1.34 1.79 17.94
N ALA A 66 -2.53 2.31 17.61
CA ALA A 66 -2.79 3.74 17.43
C ALA A 66 -2.39 4.58 18.66
N GLY A 67 -2.57 4.04 19.87
CA GLY A 67 -2.22 4.69 21.13
C GLY A 67 -0.72 4.82 21.40
N LEU A 68 0.14 4.13 20.63
CA LEU A 68 1.59 4.21 20.77
C LEU A 68 2.19 5.44 20.06
N PHE A 69 1.46 6.05 19.12
CA PHE A 69 1.95 7.17 18.33
C PHE A 69 1.95 8.48 19.13
N PRO A 70 3.09 9.20 19.21
CA PRO A 70 3.12 10.51 19.82
C PRO A 70 2.27 11.52 19.02
N LYS A 71 1.41 12.30 19.69
CA LYS A 71 0.55 13.31 19.02
C LYS A 71 1.31 14.27 18.09
N GLY A 72 2.56 14.60 18.43
CA GLY A 72 3.39 15.52 17.65
C GLY A 72 3.87 14.99 16.29
N VAL A 73 3.65 13.72 15.97
CA VAL A 73 3.92 13.17 14.63
C VAL A 73 2.66 12.97 13.79
N ILE A 74 1.47 13.27 14.34
CA ILE A 74 0.17 13.06 13.68
C ILE A 74 -0.29 14.39 13.09
N GLY A 75 -0.48 14.42 11.78
CA GLY A 75 -0.76 15.59 10.97
C GLY A 75 -2.24 15.79 10.69
N ASN A 76 -2.55 16.32 9.51
CA ASN A 76 -3.90 16.53 9.03
C ASN A 76 -4.53 15.21 8.53
N THR A 77 -5.84 15.22 8.32
CA THR A 77 -6.55 14.10 7.68
C THR A 77 -6.01 13.82 6.27
N THR A 78 -6.02 12.56 5.87
CA THR A 78 -5.75 12.11 4.49
C THR A 78 -6.96 12.29 3.57
N GLY A 79 -8.15 12.55 4.15
CA GLY A 79 -9.43 12.51 3.46
C GLY A 79 -10.25 11.27 3.83
N TRP A 80 -9.62 10.25 4.42
CA TRP A 80 -10.28 9.06 4.94
C TRP A 80 -10.62 9.19 6.43
N SER A 81 -11.75 8.59 6.82
CA SER A 81 -12.27 8.71 8.18
C SER A 81 -11.39 7.96 9.18
N GLY A 82 -10.87 8.66 10.19
CA GLY A 82 -9.99 8.06 11.19
C GLY A 82 -8.52 7.99 10.78
N GLU A 83 -8.15 8.50 9.60
CA GLU A 83 -6.80 8.42 9.04
C GLU A 83 -6.16 9.82 8.93
N ARG A 84 -4.88 9.93 9.33
CA ARG A 84 -4.14 11.20 9.35
C ARG A 84 -2.69 10.98 8.95
N TRP A 85 -2.13 11.90 8.17
CA TRP A 85 -0.73 11.84 7.73
C TRP A 85 0.26 11.77 8.90
N LEU A 86 1.33 10.98 8.76
CA LEU A 86 2.45 10.97 9.68
C LEU A 86 3.54 11.97 9.25
N ASP A 87 4.28 12.50 10.22
CA ASP A 87 5.45 13.34 9.96
C ASP A 87 6.63 12.49 9.46
N ILE A 88 6.66 12.17 8.17
CA ILE A 88 7.72 11.35 7.55
C ILE A 88 9.06 12.08 7.40
N ARG A 89 9.26 13.27 7.99
CA ARG A 89 10.57 13.94 7.95
C ARG A 89 11.60 13.14 8.75
N PRO A 90 12.87 13.02 8.32
CA PRO A 90 13.88 12.20 8.99
C PRO A 90 14.00 12.44 10.50
N ARG A 91 13.85 13.68 10.96
CA ARG A 91 13.90 14.05 12.39
C ARG A 91 12.75 13.50 13.23
N ALA A 92 11.60 13.21 12.63
CA ALA A 92 10.40 12.73 13.32
C ALA A 92 10.27 11.20 13.28
N ARG A 93 10.80 10.55 12.24
CA ARG A 93 10.73 9.08 12.05
C ARG A 93 11.11 8.25 13.29
N PRO A 94 12.18 8.55 14.06
CA PRO A 94 12.52 7.73 15.23
C PRO A 94 11.41 7.64 16.28
N ARG A 95 10.47 8.59 16.27
CA ARG A 95 9.36 8.67 17.23
C ARG A 95 8.16 7.79 16.87
N PHE A 96 8.12 7.18 15.67
CA PHE A 96 7.00 6.33 15.27
C PHE A 96 7.39 5.15 14.36
N ALA A 97 8.45 5.26 13.57
CA ALA A 97 8.82 4.22 12.61
C ALA A 97 8.99 2.81 13.22
N PRO A 98 9.49 2.63 14.47
CA PRO A 98 9.51 1.31 15.11
C PRO A 98 8.13 0.65 15.26
N ILE A 99 7.05 1.45 15.33
CA ILE A 99 5.66 0.97 15.35
C ILE A 99 5.30 0.39 13.97
N ILE A 100 5.57 1.13 12.89
CA ILE A 100 5.37 0.67 11.51
C ILE A 100 6.17 -0.60 11.22
N TRP A 101 7.45 -0.65 11.61
CA TRP A 101 8.27 -1.86 11.40
C TRP A 101 7.79 -3.05 12.24
N ALA A 102 7.05 -2.82 13.34
CA ALA A 102 6.40 -3.91 14.05
C ALA A 102 5.21 -4.48 13.27
N ARG A 103 4.54 -3.69 12.41
CA ARG A 103 3.53 -4.18 11.46
C ARG A 103 4.15 -5.08 10.38
N PHE A 104 5.33 -4.76 9.85
CA PHE A 104 6.06 -5.68 8.95
C PHE A 104 6.44 -7.00 9.62
N ARG A 105 6.88 -6.95 10.88
CA ARG A 105 7.10 -8.18 11.68
C ARG A 105 5.83 -8.98 11.88
N LEU A 106 4.67 -8.32 11.98
CA LEU A 106 3.38 -8.99 12.07
C LEU A 106 3.08 -9.68 10.75
N ALA A 107 3.19 -8.97 9.62
CA ALA A 107 3.00 -9.51 8.28
C ALA A 107 3.85 -10.76 8.05
N ARG A 108 5.15 -10.67 8.32
CA ARG A 108 6.05 -11.84 8.25
C ARG A 108 5.61 -12.98 9.16
N ARG A 109 5.23 -12.67 10.40
CA ARG A 109 4.81 -13.66 11.41
C ARG A 109 3.54 -14.41 11.00
N ILE A 110 2.60 -13.74 10.34
CA ILE A 110 1.31 -14.36 9.95
C ILE A 110 1.34 -14.99 8.56
N GLY A 111 2.49 -14.93 7.86
CA GLY A 111 2.72 -15.65 6.62
C GLY A 111 2.55 -14.85 5.34
N CYS A 112 2.44 -13.51 5.39
CA CYS A 112 2.38 -12.71 4.18
C CYS A 112 3.65 -12.92 3.33
N ASP A 113 3.49 -12.98 2.01
CA ASP A 113 4.60 -13.08 1.05
C ASP A 113 5.21 -11.71 0.75
N GLY A 114 4.38 -10.67 0.84
CA GLY A 114 4.78 -9.29 0.66
C GLY A 114 3.87 -8.31 1.40
N VAL A 115 4.20 -7.03 1.29
CA VAL A 115 3.40 -5.93 1.84
C VAL A 115 3.12 -4.87 0.78
N GLU A 116 1.96 -4.24 0.91
CA GLU A 116 1.56 -3.02 0.22
C GLU A 116 1.50 -1.88 1.24
N PRO A 117 2.61 -1.14 1.45
CA PRO A 117 2.63 -0.03 2.39
C PRO A 117 2.02 1.21 1.71
N ASP A 118 0.98 1.80 2.30
CA ASP A 118 0.24 2.93 1.71
C ASP A 118 0.46 4.26 2.46
N GLN A 119 -0.09 5.33 1.90
CA GLN A 119 -0.02 6.72 2.35
C GLN A 119 1.42 7.24 2.45
N ASN A 120 2.30 6.79 1.56
CA ASN A 120 3.72 7.17 1.56
C ASN A 120 4.02 8.45 0.76
N ASN A 121 3.05 8.97 0.01
CA ASN A 121 3.13 10.13 -0.90
C ASN A 121 2.31 11.34 -0.42
N PRO A 122 2.70 12.02 0.68
CA PRO A 122 2.01 13.20 1.16
C PRO A 122 2.15 14.43 0.24
N ILE A 123 3.04 14.41 -0.75
CA ILE A 123 3.18 15.52 -1.70
C ILE A 123 1.94 15.62 -2.60
N GLY A 124 1.53 16.86 -2.89
CA GLY A 124 0.23 17.12 -3.53
C GLY A 124 -0.96 17.13 -2.56
N ASN A 125 -0.79 16.61 -1.34
CA ASN A 125 -1.76 16.67 -0.26
C ASN A 125 -1.44 17.81 0.73
N ARG A 126 -2.17 17.86 1.86
CA ARG A 126 -1.97 18.84 2.94
C ARG A 126 -1.66 18.14 4.26
N PRO A 127 -0.51 17.46 4.40
CA PRO A 127 -0.20 16.61 5.56
C PRO A 127 -0.10 17.35 6.91
N GLY A 128 0.00 18.68 6.91
CA GLY A 128 0.24 19.47 8.12
C GLY A 128 1.71 19.55 8.50
N PHE A 129 2.59 18.99 7.67
CA PHE A 129 4.04 19.08 7.81
C PHE A 129 4.66 19.57 6.50
N PRO A 130 5.69 20.43 6.53
CA PRO A 130 6.43 20.82 5.34
C PRO A 130 7.36 19.68 4.92
N ILE A 131 6.82 18.75 4.14
CA ILE A 131 7.53 17.59 3.59
C ILE A 131 7.95 17.92 2.16
N ASP A 132 9.24 17.76 1.86
CA ASP A 132 9.78 17.90 0.51
C ASP A 132 9.94 16.54 -0.21
N ARG A 133 10.21 16.58 -1.52
CA ARG A 133 10.39 15.37 -2.36
C ARG A 133 11.52 14.46 -1.90
N GLY A 134 12.62 15.03 -1.39
CA GLY A 134 13.73 14.22 -0.88
C GLY A 134 13.36 13.48 0.41
N GLN A 135 12.55 14.11 1.25
CA GLN A 135 12.02 13.51 2.47
C GLN A 135 11.01 12.40 2.16
N GLU A 136 10.09 12.62 1.22
CA GLU A 136 9.17 11.58 0.75
C GLU A 136 9.91 10.39 0.15
N ARG A 137 10.81 10.64 -0.81
CA ARG A 137 11.64 9.61 -1.43
C ARG A 137 12.44 8.81 -0.40
N SER A 138 13.06 9.48 0.57
CA SER A 138 13.82 8.79 1.62
C SER A 138 12.95 8.01 2.59
N TRP A 139 11.64 8.32 2.67
CA TRP A 139 10.68 7.50 3.41
C TRP A 139 10.37 6.21 2.64
N TYR A 140 10.04 6.31 1.35
CA TYR A 140 9.88 5.14 0.46
C TYR A 140 11.10 4.19 0.53
N LEU A 141 12.33 4.71 0.40
CA LEU A 141 13.53 3.87 0.51
C LEU A 141 13.68 3.20 1.90
N SER A 142 13.24 3.87 2.96
CA SER A 142 13.23 3.29 4.30
C SER A 142 12.18 2.18 4.43
N VAL A 143 11.00 2.37 3.84
CA VAL A 143 9.92 1.39 3.79
C VAL A 143 10.40 0.10 3.11
N ALA A 144 10.93 0.21 1.90
CA ALA A 144 11.45 -0.94 1.16
C ALA A 144 12.52 -1.71 1.96
N ARG A 145 13.52 -0.99 2.48
CA ARG A 145 14.62 -1.59 3.26
C ARG A 145 14.12 -2.38 4.47
N HIS A 146 13.10 -1.90 5.20
CA HIS A 146 12.62 -2.61 6.38
C HIS A 146 11.67 -3.76 6.04
N ALA A 147 10.93 -3.70 4.94
CA ALA A 147 10.16 -4.86 4.46
C ALA A 147 11.11 -6.00 4.06
N HIS A 148 12.15 -5.69 3.28
CA HIS A 148 13.19 -6.66 2.90
C HIS A 148 13.95 -7.24 4.10
N ALA A 149 14.21 -6.44 5.14
CA ALA A 149 14.85 -6.92 6.37
C ALA A 149 14.01 -7.98 7.12
N GLU A 150 12.70 -8.01 6.90
CA GLU A 150 11.80 -9.05 7.43
C GLU A 150 11.56 -10.19 6.42
N GLY A 151 12.22 -10.15 5.25
CA GLY A 151 12.10 -11.15 4.19
C GLY A 151 10.79 -11.06 3.39
N LEU A 152 10.17 -9.88 3.34
CA LEU A 152 8.92 -9.62 2.62
C LEU A 152 9.21 -8.95 1.27
N SER A 153 8.49 -9.36 0.22
CA SER A 153 8.37 -8.57 -1.00
C SER A 153 7.67 -7.22 -0.69
N VAL A 154 7.97 -6.16 -1.42
CA VAL A 154 7.40 -4.82 -1.17
C VAL A 154 7.08 -4.06 -2.43
N GLY A 155 5.86 -3.52 -2.48
CA GLY A 155 5.37 -2.66 -3.54
C GLY A 155 5.58 -1.18 -3.28
N MET A 156 5.94 -0.42 -4.31
CA MET A 156 5.85 1.04 -4.27
C MET A 156 4.41 1.45 -4.59
N LYS A 157 3.62 1.79 -3.56
CA LYS A 157 2.27 2.30 -3.73
C LYS A 157 2.29 3.79 -4.08
N ASN A 158 1.76 4.17 -5.24
CA ASN A 158 1.70 5.55 -5.74
C ASN A 158 3.08 6.25 -5.68
N GLY A 159 3.14 7.57 -5.40
CA GLY A 159 4.41 8.31 -5.28
C GLY A 159 5.14 8.53 -6.61
N VAL A 160 4.39 8.66 -7.70
CA VAL A 160 4.86 8.80 -9.08
C VAL A 160 5.82 10.00 -9.31
N GLU A 161 5.80 10.97 -8.40
CA GLU A 161 6.64 12.16 -8.35
C GLU A 161 8.08 11.90 -7.87
N VAL A 162 8.31 10.78 -7.20
CA VAL A 162 9.62 10.36 -6.66
C VAL A 162 10.11 9.02 -7.23
N ILE A 163 9.49 8.52 -8.30
CA ILE A 163 10.03 7.40 -9.08
C ILE A 163 11.34 7.84 -9.75
N ASP A 164 12.43 7.17 -9.40
CA ASP A 164 13.75 7.30 -10.00
C ASP A 164 14.52 5.97 -9.92
N ALA A 165 15.75 5.94 -10.42
CA ALA A 165 16.55 4.72 -10.47
C ALA A 165 16.74 4.03 -9.10
N ALA A 166 16.79 4.79 -7.99
CA ALA A 166 16.98 4.17 -6.68
C ALA A 166 15.68 3.63 -6.10
N THR A 167 14.54 4.30 -6.30
CA THR A 167 13.25 3.76 -5.87
C THR A 167 12.86 2.55 -6.71
N VAL A 168 13.07 2.61 -8.04
CA VAL A 168 12.91 1.43 -8.91
C VAL A 168 13.81 0.28 -8.46
N ALA A 169 15.07 0.52 -8.10
CA ALA A 169 15.95 -0.53 -7.60
C ALA A 169 15.49 -1.11 -6.25
N ALA A 170 14.95 -0.28 -5.35
CA ALA A 170 14.62 -0.66 -3.99
C ALA A 170 13.31 -1.44 -3.84
N PHE A 171 12.32 -1.28 -4.72
CA PHE A 171 11.02 -1.96 -4.62
C PHE A 171 10.92 -3.14 -5.59
N ASP A 172 10.14 -4.16 -5.25
CA ASP A 172 10.02 -5.38 -6.07
C ASP A 172 9.01 -5.24 -7.21
N TRP A 173 8.03 -4.36 -7.01
CA TRP A 173 6.96 -4.03 -7.95
C TRP A 173 6.40 -2.63 -7.63
N SER A 174 5.56 -2.10 -8.51
CA SER A 174 4.79 -0.88 -8.28
C SER A 174 3.30 -1.19 -8.22
N LEU A 175 2.56 -0.45 -7.41
CA LEU A 175 1.10 -0.40 -7.48
C LEU A 175 0.64 1.03 -7.59
N ASN A 176 -0.09 1.31 -8.67
CA ASN A 176 -0.63 2.63 -8.94
C ASN A 176 -2.17 2.61 -8.91
N GLU A 177 -2.74 3.64 -8.34
CA GLU A 177 -4.16 3.94 -8.48
C GLU A 177 -4.36 5.09 -9.46
N GLU A 178 -5.21 4.84 -10.45
CA GLU A 178 -5.80 5.85 -11.32
C GLU A 178 -4.85 6.59 -12.28
N CYS A 179 -3.69 6.02 -12.65
CA CYS A 179 -2.80 6.71 -13.58
C CYS A 179 -3.43 7.01 -14.94
N PHE A 180 -4.42 6.24 -15.42
CA PHE A 180 -5.11 6.58 -16.68
C PHE A 180 -6.07 7.74 -16.47
N TYR A 181 -6.70 7.80 -15.30
CA TYR A 181 -7.51 8.95 -14.94
C TYR A 181 -6.63 10.21 -14.83
N PHE A 182 -5.50 10.16 -14.14
CA PHE A 182 -4.63 11.32 -13.93
C PHE A 182 -3.60 11.58 -15.03
N HIS A 183 -3.60 10.79 -16.11
CA HIS A 183 -2.67 10.90 -17.25
C HIS A 183 -1.18 10.80 -16.86
N GLU A 184 -0.88 9.91 -15.91
CA GLU A 184 0.45 9.78 -15.32
C GLU A 184 1.09 8.40 -15.50
N CYS A 185 0.46 7.48 -16.24
CA CYS A 185 0.95 6.11 -16.40
C CYS A 185 2.37 6.00 -16.99
N GLY A 186 2.85 7.03 -17.70
CA GLY A 186 4.23 7.04 -18.19
C GLY A 186 5.28 7.06 -17.06
N ARG A 187 4.91 7.52 -15.86
CA ARG A 187 5.81 7.56 -14.70
C ARG A 187 6.12 6.18 -14.11
N GLU A 188 5.26 5.20 -14.37
CA GLU A 188 5.45 3.81 -13.91
C GLU A 188 6.31 2.97 -14.86
N GLN A 189 6.51 3.42 -16.10
CA GLN A 189 7.27 2.69 -17.12
C GLN A 189 8.68 2.25 -16.66
N PRO A 190 9.43 3.03 -15.84
CA PRO A 190 10.72 2.59 -15.31
C PRO A 190 10.70 1.26 -14.54
N PHE A 191 9.58 0.90 -13.90
CA PHE A 191 9.45 -0.42 -13.27
C PHE A 191 9.37 -1.54 -14.31
N VAL A 192 8.57 -1.36 -15.35
CA VAL A 192 8.45 -2.34 -16.44
C VAL A 192 9.76 -2.50 -17.20
N ASP A 193 10.46 -1.39 -17.48
CA ASP A 193 11.75 -1.40 -18.17
C ASP A 193 12.83 -2.13 -17.33
N ALA A 194 12.69 -2.14 -16.00
CA ALA A 194 13.51 -2.90 -15.07
C ALA A 194 13.06 -4.37 -14.89
N GLY A 195 12.06 -4.83 -15.65
CA GLY A 195 11.51 -6.18 -15.56
C GLY A 195 10.62 -6.42 -14.34
N LYS A 196 10.10 -5.36 -13.72
CA LYS A 196 9.25 -5.44 -12.51
C LYS A 196 7.78 -5.27 -12.86
N ALA A 197 6.93 -5.95 -12.09
CA ALA A 197 5.49 -5.85 -12.27
C ALA A 197 4.98 -4.45 -11.89
N VAL A 198 3.97 -3.98 -12.63
CA VAL A 198 3.17 -2.80 -12.30
C VAL A 198 1.72 -3.24 -12.17
N PHE A 199 1.22 -3.28 -10.94
CA PHE A 199 -0.19 -3.46 -10.64
C PHE A 199 -0.89 -2.12 -10.75
N GLN A 200 -2.06 -2.07 -11.37
CA GLN A 200 -2.72 -0.81 -11.65
C GLN A 200 -4.22 -0.91 -11.39
N THR A 201 -4.81 0.08 -10.73
CA THR A 201 -6.25 0.08 -10.42
C THR A 201 -6.94 1.32 -10.93
N GLU A 202 -8.08 1.16 -11.61
CA GLU A 202 -8.97 2.27 -12.00
C GLU A 202 -10.32 2.14 -11.29
N TYR A 203 -10.88 3.27 -10.81
CA TYR A 203 -12.14 3.28 -10.09
C TYR A 203 -13.32 3.72 -10.95
N THR A 204 -14.30 2.83 -11.12
CA THR A 204 -15.51 3.10 -11.92
C THR A 204 -16.25 4.35 -11.43
N ASP A 205 -16.19 4.63 -10.13
CA ASP A 205 -16.90 5.73 -9.51
C ASP A 205 -16.35 7.11 -9.94
N ASP A 206 -15.04 7.23 -10.15
CA ASP A 206 -14.40 8.46 -10.62
C ASP A 206 -14.61 8.67 -12.13
N TRP A 207 -14.54 7.59 -12.90
CA TRP A 207 -14.82 7.60 -14.34
C TRP A 207 -16.26 7.99 -14.72
N ARG A 208 -17.21 7.98 -13.77
CA ARG A 208 -18.57 8.51 -13.99
C ARG A 208 -18.51 9.94 -14.50
N ARG A 209 -17.60 10.75 -13.97
CA ARG A 209 -17.38 12.15 -14.37
C ARG A 209 -16.90 12.29 -15.81
N ARG A 210 -16.38 11.21 -16.40
CA ARG A 210 -15.92 11.12 -17.79
C ARG A 210 -16.89 10.31 -18.66
N GLY A 211 -18.11 10.04 -18.19
CA GLY A 211 -19.13 9.31 -18.94
C GLY A 211 -18.94 7.79 -19.00
N ALA A 212 -18.20 7.19 -18.06
CA ALA A 212 -18.08 5.73 -17.94
C ALA A 212 -18.56 5.29 -16.54
N SER A 213 -19.75 4.70 -16.47
CA SER A 213 -20.44 4.38 -15.21
C SER A 213 -20.46 2.88 -14.88
N ARG A 214 -19.89 2.06 -15.75
CA ARG A 214 -19.79 0.60 -15.60
C ARG A 214 -18.33 0.15 -15.79
N PRO A 215 -17.86 -0.89 -15.07
CA PRO A 215 -16.48 -1.37 -15.20
C PRO A 215 -16.09 -1.70 -16.64
N GLY A 216 -17.00 -2.29 -17.44
CA GLY A 216 -16.75 -2.59 -18.85
C GLY A 216 -16.57 -1.34 -19.75
N GLN A 217 -17.14 -0.19 -19.38
CA GLN A 217 -16.92 1.06 -20.11
C GLN A 217 -15.54 1.65 -19.79
N VAL A 218 -15.09 1.56 -18.55
CA VAL A 218 -13.74 1.96 -18.14
C VAL A 218 -12.71 1.05 -18.80
N ALA A 219 -12.92 -0.27 -18.75
CA ALA A 219 -12.03 -1.26 -19.38
C ALA A 219 -11.77 -0.97 -20.86
N ARG A 220 -12.80 -0.59 -21.63
CA ARG A 220 -12.65 -0.21 -23.05
C ARG A 220 -11.77 1.03 -23.28
N ARG A 221 -11.56 1.86 -22.26
CA ARG A 221 -10.72 3.07 -22.34
C ARG A 221 -9.28 2.80 -21.94
N VAL A 222 -9.06 1.87 -21.01
CA VAL A 222 -7.75 1.73 -20.34
C VAL A 222 -7.03 0.42 -20.70
N CYS A 223 -7.73 -0.68 -20.96
CA CYS A 223 -7.08 -2.00 -21.06
C CYS A 223 -6.09 -2.14 -22.20
N ASP A 224 -6.39 -1.60 -23.40
CA ASP A 224 -5.42 -1.67 -24.51
C ASP A 224 -4.17 -0.84 -24.20
N GLY A 225 -4.33 0.29 -23.50
CA GLY A 225 -3.23 1.12 -23.05
C GLY A 225 -2.41 0.48 -21.94
N ALA A 226 -3.05 -0.27 -21.05
CA ALA A 226 -2.44 -1.03 -19.96
C ALA A 226 -1.61 -2.20 -20.50
N ARG A 227 -2.20 -3.02 -21.38
CA ARG A 227 -1.50 -4.17 -22.00
C ARG A 227 -0.28 -3.75 -22.80
N ARG A 228 -0.37 -2.65 -23.58
CA ARG A 228 0.78 -2.10 -24.30
C ARG A 228 1.91 -1.61 -23.39
N ARG A 229 1.61 -1.25 -22.15
CA ARG A 229 2.59 -0.84 -21.14
C ARG A 229 3.10 -2.01 -20.30
N GLY A 230 2.53 -3.21 -20.44
CA GLY A 230 2.86 -4.35 -19.58
C GLY A 230 2.28 -4.25 -18.17
N PHE A 231 1.17 -3.53 -17.97
CA PHE A 231 0.55 -3.41 -16.65
C PHE A 231 -0.48 -4.52 -16.40
N SER A 232 -0.56 -4.97 -15.14
CA SER A 232 -1.62 -5.83 -14.63
C SER A 232 -2.72 -4.97 -14.03
N THR A 233 -3.74 -4.66 -14.83
CA THR A 233 -4.78 -3.67 -14.47
C THR A 233 -6.08 -4.31 -13.97
N LEU A 234 -6.62 -3.78 -12.87
CA LEU A 234 -7.95 -4.06 -12.36
C LEU A 234 -8.85 -2.82 -12.44
N ILE A 235 -10.11 -3.00 -12.87
CA ILE A 235 -11.15 -1.99 -12.72
C ILE A 235 -12.01 -2.35 -11.51
N LYS A 236 -12.04 -1.46 -10.50
CA LYS A 236 -12.72 -1.68 -9.22
C LYS A 236 -13.80 -0.61 -8.98
N ARG A 237 -14.54 -0.80 -7.87
CA ARG A 237 -15.32 0.26 -7.21
C ARG A 237 -14.44 0.91 -6.14
N ARG A 238 -14.70 2.18 -5.81
CA ARG A 238 -13.96 2.89 -4.75
C ARG A 238 -14.25 2.32 -3.37
N VAL A 239 -15.44 1.77 -3.13
CA VAL A 239 -15.73 1.00 -1.92
C VAL A 239 -15.02 -0.35 -2.05
N PRO A 240 -14.04 -0.67 -1.17
CA PRO A 240 -13.31 -1.93 -1.24
C PRO A 240 -14.29 -3.11 -1.12
N ASN A 241 -14.23 -3.99 -2.11
CA ASN A 241 -14.89 -5.28 -2.10
C ASN A 241 -14.12 -6.23 -3.02
N ALA A 242 -14.53 -7.49 -3.04
CA ALA A 242 -13.89 -8.52 -3.85
C ALA A 242 -14.22 -8.43 -5.35
N LEU A 243 -15.05 -7.48 -5.80
CA LEU A 243 -15.49 -7.39 -7.19
C LEU A 243 -14.52 -6.53 -8.00
N PHE A 244 -14.01 -7.10 -9.08
CA PHE A 244 -13.15 -6.42 -10.04
C PHE A 244 -13.46 -6.87 -11.47
N ARG A 245 -12.93 -6.13 -12.43
CA ARG A 245 -12.83 -6.55 -13.83
C ARG A 245 -11.37 -6.44 -14.26
N PRO A 246 -10.70 -7.53 -14.64
CA PRO A 246 -9.33 -7.45 -15.12
C PRO A 246 -9.26 -6.92 -16.56
N CYS A 247 -8.12 -6.31 -16.87
CA CYS A 247 -7.58 -6.25 -18.23
C CYS A 247 -6.67 -7.47 -18.46
#